data_AF-A0A1A1ZIX7-F1
#
_entry.id   AF-A0A1A1ZIX7-F1
#
_cell.length_a   1.000
_cell.length_b   1.000
_cell.length_c   1.000
_cell.angle_alpha   90.00
_cell.angle_beta   90.00
_cell.angle_gamma   90.00
#
_symmetry.space_group_name_H-M   'P 1'
#
loop_
_entity.id
_entity.type
_entity.pdbx_description
1 polymer ?
#
loop_
_entity_poly.entity_id
_entity_poly.type
_entity_poly.pdbx_seq_one_letter_code
_entity_poly.pdbx_strand_id
1 'polypeptide(L)'
;MPGLTTPELVSAYAAGFNRSVLGGHAVASPLGLWLLLALVGPATAGASRGDLEAVLGTTVDDAAARAGALLRDPHPAVSALAAVWDRKLGPTFDDWVRTLPDVVERGPVPDQAHADAWARARTNGLIDRFPLQLHDLTRLVLASALATDISWAQPLDTGDDLGGPFGEQISTALTLRDGVQLMVDTDAAGPVAVAAPPSSSALEVLSVIGAPDVAAHDVDTAAHQVAAMLRGDGRAARRVPIAELVDGHAWTVTERRERRVGGPGVHAEWCSVLPAWSAISDHDLADAPGVAPVFATISGFARPEDLPVELDAKQSAVASYTREGFKAAAVTAIGMVAGSVPQFHDVLVKRIEIRFNRPFAVLACADRYDGPAAWRGVPVFSAWVNEPQETVVNEAGPSQPVAVR
;
A
#
# COMPACT_ATOMS: atom_id res chain seq x y z
N MET A 1 -10.26 8.76 25.80
CA MET A 1 -9.84 8.00 24.61
C MET A 1 -8.43 8.46 24.28
N PRO A 2 -7.45 7.57 24.01
CA PRO A 2 -6.28 7.99 23.24
C PRO A 2 -6.76 8.55 21.88
N GLY A 3 -6.05 9.54 21.34
CA GLY A 3 -6.33 10.04 19.99
C GLY A 3 -6.07 8.98 18.93
N LEU A 4 -6.67 9.14 17.75
CA LEU A 4 -6.42 8.22 16.63
C LEU A 4 -4.93 8.15 16.30
N THR A 5 -4.48 6.95 15.98
CA THR A 5 -3.12 6.67 15.53
C THR A 5 -2.96 7.06 14.06
N THR A 6 -1.74 7.36 13.62
CA THR A 6 -1.44 7.66 12.20
C THR A 6 -1.98 6.60 11.23
N PRO A 7 -1.82 5.28 11.45
CA PRO A 7 -2.41 4.27 10.57
C PRO A 7 -3.95 4.26 10.56
N GLU A 8 -4.63 4.63 11.66
CA GLU A 8 -6.10 4.80 11.66
C GLU A 8 -6.52 6.02 10.83
N LEU A 9 -5.82 7.16 10.99
CA LEU A 9 -6.10 8.40 10.24
C LEU A 9 -5.94 8.18 8.72
N VAL A 10 -4.82 7.59 8.29
CA VAL A 10 -4.56 7.33 6.86
C VAL A 10 -5.51 6.26 6.31
N SER A 11 -5.92 5.26 7.12
CA SER A 11 -6.94 4.28 6.69
C SER A 11 -8.33 4.89 6.53
N ALA A 12 -8.74 5.79 7.43
CA ALA A 12 -10.00 6.49 7.33
C ALA A 12 -10.03 7.43 6.10
N TYR A 13 -8.92 8.11 5.82
CA TYR A 13 -8.74 8.90 4.61
C TYR A 13 -8.79 8.03 3.34
N ALA A 14 -8.11 6.87 3.35
CA ALA A 14 -8.06 5.94 2.23
C ALA A 14 -9.45 5.48 1.78
N ALA A 15 -10.37 5.17 2.70
CA ALA A 15 -11.74 4.75 2.34
C ALA A 15 -12.51 5.79 1.49
N GLY A 16 -12.27 7.09 1.71
CA GLY A 16 -12.83 8.16 0.88
C GLY A 16 -12.08 8.34 -0.45
N PHE A 17 -10.75 8.34 -0.39
CA PHE A 17 -9.86 8.53 -1.54
C PHE A 17 -9.90 7.37 -2.53
N ASN A 18 -9.70 6.12 -2.08
CA ASN A 18 -9.66 4.92 -2.92
C ASN A 18 -10.94 4.77 -3.75
N ARG A 19 -12.10 5.18 -3.21
CA ARG A 19 -13.39 5.15 -3.92
C ARG A 19 -13.40 5.98 -5.21
N SER A 20 -12.62 7.06 -5.30
CA SER A 20 -12.55 7.89 -6.51
C SER A 20 -11.49 7.41 -7.52
N VAL A 21 -10.49 6.64 -7.09
CA VAL A 21 -9.31 6.27 -7.93
C VAL A 21 -9.18 4.77 -8.25
N LEU A 22 -9.82 3.88 -7.50
CA LEU A 22 -9.75 2.42 -7.68
C LEU A 22 -11.02 1.83 -8.35
N GLY A 23 -11.53 2.50 -9.39
CA GLY A 23 -12.72 2.06 -10.15
C GLY A 23 -12.48 0.92 -11.16
N GLY A 24 -11.23 0.50 -11.37
CA GLY A 24 -10.80 -0.50 -12.34
C GLY A 24 -9.46 -1.11 -11.94
N HIS A 25 -8.70 -1.74 -12.86
CA HIS A 25 -7.35 -2.19 -12.51
C HIS A 25 -6.43 -0.98 -12.25
N ALA A 26 -6.12 -0.73 -10.98
CA ALA A 26 -5.45 0.50 -10.58
C ALA A 26 -4.66 0.32 -9.29
N VAL A 27 -3.64 1.16 -9.11
CA VAL A 27 -2.93 1.38 -7.85
C VAL A 27 -2.98 2.86 -7.49
N ALA A 28 -3.05 3.18 -6.21
CA ALA A 28 -2.95 4.54 -5.70
C ALA A 28 -2.23 4.56 -4.34
N SER A 29 -1.79 5.74 -3.92
CA SER A 29 -1.24 5.99 -2.59
C SER A 29 -2.10 7.02 -1.85
N PRO A 30 -3.01 6.58 -0.95
CA PRO A 30 -3.73 7.50 -0.07
C PRO A 30 -2.76 8.26 0.85
N LEU A 31 -1.65 7.63 1.27
CA LEU A 31 -0.62 8.26 2.09
C LEU A 31 0.04 9.45 1.38
N GLY A 32 0.32 9.34 0.08
CA GLY A 32 0.98 10.41 -0.68
C GLY A 32 0.17 11.70 -0.67
N LEU A 33 -1.13 11.60 -0.99
CA LEU A 33 -2.01 12.77 -0.93
C LEU A 33 -2.23 13.23 0.51
N TRP A 34 -2.45 12.33 1.48
CA TRP A 34 -2.60 12.69 2.89
C TRP A 34 -1.39 13.49 3.42
N LEU A 35 -0.16 13.12 3.05
CA LEU A 35 1.04 13.87 3.40
C LEU A 35 1.02 15.31 2.85
N LEU A 36 0.63 15.52 1.59
CA LEU A 36 0.54 16.86 1.01
C LEU A 36 -0.55 17.70 1.67
N LEU A 37 -1.73 17.12 1.91
CA LEU A 37 -2.82 17.74 2.64
C LEU A 37 -2.39 18.17 4.05
N ALA A 38 -1.70 17.29 4.78
CA ALA A 38 -1.18 17.56 6.11
C ALA A 38 -0.09 18.65 6.13
N LEU A 39 0.78 18.73 5.12
CA LEU A 39 1.83 19.76 5.02
C LEU A 39 1.28 21.16 4.68
N VAL A 40 0.23 21.24 3.85
CA VAL A 40 -0.46 22.52 3.58
C VAL A 40 -1.36 22.93 4.74
N GLY A 41 -1.90 21.97 5.49
CA GLY A 41 -2.85 22.16 6.59
C GLY A 41 -2.62 23.40 7.47
N PRO A 42 -1.42 23.62 8.05
CA PRO A 42 -1.15 24.78 8.90
C PRO A 42 -1.36 26.16 8.26
N ALA A 43 -1.30 26.28 6.93
CA ALA A 43 -1.61 27.52 6.21
C ALA A 43 -3.11 27.76 6.00
N THR A 44 -3.96 26.75 6.22
CA THR A 44 -5.40 26.89 6.06
C THR A 44 -6.04 27.70 7.19
N ALA A 45 -7.11 28.43 6.88
CA ALA A 45 -7.86 29.26 7.82
C ALA A 45 -9.38 29.16 7.58
N GLY A 46 -10.17 29.55 8.58
CA GLY A 46 -11.63 29.61 8.47
C GLY A 46 -12.26 28.26 8.10
N ALA A 47 -13.22 28.29 7.16
CA ALA A 47 -13.93 27.10 6.69
C ALA A 47 -12.98 26.05 6.09
N SER A 48 -12.05 26.46 5.22
CA SER A 48 -11.09 25.56 4.59
C SER A 48 -10.24 24.77 5.58
N ARG A 49 -9.96 25.33 6.77
CA ARG A 49 -9.29 24.60 7.84
C ARG A 49 -10.21 23.54 8.43
N GLY A 50 -11.43 23.88 8.81
CA GLY A 50 -12.40 22.92 9.37
C GLY A 50 -12.71 21.77 8.41
N ASP A 51 -12.89 22.07 7.12
CA ASP A 51 -13.12 21.06 6.08
C ASP A 51 -11.92 20.11 5.93
N LEU A 52 -10.70 20.64 6.00
CA LEU A 52 -9.49 19.84 5.90
C LEU A 52 -9.22 19.01 7.17
N GLU A 53 -9.50 19.54 8.37
CA GLU A 53 -9.42 18.79 9.64
C GLU A 53 -10.41 17.61 9.65
N ALA A 54 -11.62 17.80 9.10
CA ALA A 54 -12.61 16.73 8.95
C ALA A 54 -12.13 15.61 8.01
N VAL A 55 -11.43 15.94 6.92
CA VAL A 55 -10.87 14.96 5.97
C VAL A 55 -9.61 14.28 6.52
N LEU A 56 -8.74 15.00 7.21
CA LEU A 56 -7.52 14.45 7.82
C LEU A 56 -7.81 13.59 9.04
N GLY A 57 -8.98 13.74 9.67
CA GLY A 57 -9.42 13.02 10.87
C GLY A 57 -8.81 13.54 12.18
N THR A 58 -8.05 14.64 12.13
CA THR A 58 -7.37 15.28 13.26
C THR A 58 -7.11 16.76 12.93
N THR A 59 -6.59 17.55 13.87
CA THR A 59 -6.25 18.95 13.61
C THR A 59 -5.11 19.08 12.61
N VAL A 60 -5.07 20.16 11.83
CA VAL A 60 -4.02 20.32 10.81
C VAL A 60 -2.61 20.35 11.41
N ASP A 61 -2.46 20.82 12.64
CA ASP A 61 -1.18 20.89 13.34
C ASP A 61 -0.70 19.48 13.79
N ASP A 62 -1.62 18.61 14.25
CA ASP A 62 -1.32 17.22 14.58
C ASP A 62 -1.02 16.39 13.32
N ALA A 63 -1.78 16.61 12.24
CA ALA A 63 -1.51 16.01 10.93
C ALA A 63 -0.14 16.41 10.39
N ALA A 64 0.20 17.71 10.40
CA ALA A 64 1.50 18.22 9.98
C ALA A 64 2.65 17.65 10.82
N ALA A 65 2.48 17.54 12.15
CA ALA A 65 3.48 16.95 13.03
C ALA A 65 3.74 15.45 12.71
N ARG A 66 2.69 14.69 12.37
CA ARG A 66 2.77 13.28 11.96
C ARG A 66 3.38 13.11 10.58
N ALA A 67 2.97 13.90 9.59
CA ALA A 67 3.58 13.93 8.27
C ALA A 67 5.09 14.26 8.37
N GLY A 68 5.43 15.26 9.17
CA GLY A 68 6.82 15.60 9.48
C GLY A 68 7.58 14.52 10.25
N ALA A 69 6.92 13.64 11.02
CA ALA A 69 7.56 12.48 11.65
C ALA A 69 7.85 11.36 10.64
N LEU A 70 6.88 11.03 9.77
CA LEU A 70 7.03 10.04 8.70
C LEU A 70 8.17 10.40 7.75
N LEU A 71 8.28 11.68 7.37
CA LEU A 71 9.34 12.16 6.47
C LEU A 71 10.72 12.19 7.14
N ARG A 72 10.81 12.56 8.43
CA ARG A 72 12.11 12.65 9.15
C ARG A 72 12.70 11.30 9.55
N ASP A 73 11.87 10.28 9.70
CA ASP A 73 12.28 8.91 10.04
C ASP A 73 11.93 7.99 8.85
N PRO A 74 12.68 8.08 7.73
CA PRO A 74 12.31 7.46 6.47
C PRO A 74 12.32 5.93 6.57
N HIS A 75 11.30 5.32 5.98
CA HIS A 75 11.11 3.88 6.04
C HIS A 75 12.07 3.15 5.08
N PRO A 76 12.82 2.11 5.52
CA PRO A 76 13.88 1.50 4.70
C PRO A 76 13.37 0.87 3.39
N ALA A 77 12.09 0.50 3.35
CA ALA A 77 11.43 -0.07 2.19
C ALA A 77 10.51 0.91 1.43
N VAL A 78 10.35 2.17 1.89
CA VAL A 78 9.51 3.17 1.21
C VAL A 78 10.28 4.47 1.07
N SER A 79 10.66 4.80 -0.17
CA SER A 79 11.08 6.16 -0.51
C SER A 79 9.87 7.07 -0.37
N ALA A 80 9.84 7.89 0.68
CA ALA A 80 8.75 8.81 1.00
C ALA A 80 9.31 10.24 1.04
N LEU A 81 9.01 11.00 0.00
CA LEU A 81 9.60 12.31 -0.22
C LEU A 81 8.52 13.33 -0.56
N ALA A 82 8.66 14.53 -0.01
CA ALA A 82 7.83 15.69 -0.34
C ALA A 82 8.71 16.81 -0.90
N ALA A 83 8.23 17.49 -1.93
CA ALA A 83 8.88 18.65 -2.53
C ALA A 83 7.88 19.82 -2.69
N VAL A 84 8.40 21.03 -2.51
CA VAL A 84 7.69 22.30 -2.74
C VAL A 84 8.56 23.15 -3.66
N TRP A 85 8.08 23.41 -4.87
CA TRP A 85 8.78 24.23 -5.84
C TRP A 85 7.96 25.45 -6.26
N ASP A 86 8.55 26.64 -6.25
CA ASP A 86 7.82 27.90 -6.47
C ASP A 86 8.49 28.87 -7.48
N ARG A 87 7.77 29.93 -7.87
CA ARG A 87 8.32 31.05 -8.67
C ARG A 87 8.20 32.40 -7.95
N LYS A 88 8.63 32.45 -6.69
CA LYS A 88 8.67 33.60 -5.76
C LYS A 88 7.29 34.18 -5.47
N LEU A 89 6.44 33.37 -4.84
CA LEU A 89 5.04 33.70 -4.53
C LEU A 89 4.88 34.83 -3.49
N GLY A 90 5.88 35.06 -2.64
CA GLY A 90 5.94 36.20 -1.72
C GLY A 90 5.79 35.83 -0.24
N PRO A 91 5.69 36.83 0.65
CA PRO A 91 5.97 36.65 2.07
C PRO A 91 5.03 35.66 2.78
N THR A 92 3.74 35.64 2.45
CA THR A 92 2.77 34.70 3.04
C THR A 92 3.08 33.25 2.69
N PHE A 93 3.59 33.00 1.48
CA PHE A 93 4.08 31.69 1.07
C PHE A 93 5.40 31.36 1.78
N ASP A 94 6.35 32.30 1.79
CA ASP A 94 7.66 32.13 2.44
C ASP A 94 7.53 31.82 3.94
N ASP A 95 6.55 32.44 4.61
CA ASP A 95 6.24 32.22 6.03
C ASP A 95 5.71 30.79 6.26
N TRP A 96 4.80 30.28 5.40
CA TRP A 96 4.36 28.89 5.45
C TRP A 96 5.50 27.90 5.14
N VAL A 97 6.29 28.14 4.09
CA VAL A 97 7.42 27.27 3.71
C VAL A 97 8.44 27.15 4.86
N ARG A 98 8.62 28.19 5.68
CA ARG A 98 9.46 28.12 6.89
C ARG A 98 8.91 27.22 8.00
N THR A 99 7.62 26.85 7.99
CA THR A 99 7.03 25.89 8.93
C THR A 99 7.18 24.43 8.50
N LEU A 100 7.51 24.18 7.24
CA LEU A 100 7.68 22.81 6.72
C LEU A 100 8.92 22.14 7.34
N PRO A 101 8.91 20.81 7.53
CA PRO A 101 10.09 20.05 7.95
C PRO A 101 11.28 20.25 6.98
N ASP A 102 12.50 20.29 7.50
CA ASP A 102 13.74 20.50 6.70
C ASP A 102 13.99 19.40 5.65
N VAL A 103 13.38 18.23 5.83
CA VAL A 103 13.39 17.10 4.89
C VAL A 103 12.51 17.33 3.65
N VAL A 104 11.58 18.28 3.70
CA VAL A 104 10.82 18.68 2.50
C VAL A 104 11.75 19.44 1.56
N GLU A 105 11.93 18.92 0.35
CA GLU A 105 12.79 19.52 -0.67
C GLU A 105 12.19 20.84 -1.15
N ARG A 106 13.02 21.88 -1.31
CA ARG A 106 12.59 23.25 -1.65
C ARG A 106 13.44 23.80 -2.79
N GLY A 107 12.82 24.52 -3.71
CA GLY A 107 13.55 25.12 -4.83
C GLY A 107 12.66 25.90 -5.80
N PRO A 108 13.24 26.47 -6.87
CA PRO A 108 12.46 27.04 -7.96
C PRO A 108 11.70 25.94 -8.72
N VAL A 109 10.54 26.25 -9.32
CA VAL A 109 9.86 25.33 -10.26
C VAL A 109 10.83 24.92 -11.38
N PRO A 110 11.19 23.63 -11.50
CA PRO A 110 12.11 23.14 -12.52
C PRO A 110 11.46 23.13 -13.91
N ASP A 111 12.27 22.88 -14.95
CA ASP A 111 11.74 22.43 -16.24
C ASP A 111 11.26 20.97 -16.17
N GLN A 112 10.52 20.53 -17.18
CA GLN A 112 9.97 19.17 -17.24
C GLN A 112 11.05 18.08 -17.16
N ALA A 113 12.21 18.26 -17.81
CA ALA A 113 13.25 17.24 -17.85
C ALA A 113 13.90 17.04 -16.46
N HIS A 114 14.06 18.13 -15.70
CA HIS A 114 14.51 18.05 -14.31
C HIS A 114 13.44 17.47 -13.38
N ALA A 115 12.15 17.75 -13.60
CA ALA A 115 11.06 17.13 -12.84
C ALA A 115 10.94 15.62 -13.11
N ASP A 116 11.06 15.20 -14.38
CA ASP A 116 11.09 13.79 -14.78
C ASP A 116 12.32 13.08 -14.19
N ALA A 117 13.49 13.72 -14.21
CA ALA A 117 14.70 13.20 -13.58
C ALA A 117 14.57 13.07 -12.06
N TRP A 118 13.89 14.03 -11.40
CA TRP A 118 13.55 13.95 -9.99
C TRP A 118 12.60 12.78 -9.72
N ALA A 119 11.52 12.64 -10.49
CA ALA A 119 10.56 11.53 -10.35
C ALA A 119 11.27 10.17 -10.47
N ARG A 120 12.09 9.99 -11.51
CA ARG A 120 12.89 8.77 -11.73
C ARG A 120 13.82 8.50 -10.55
N ALA A 121 14.59 9.49 -10.11
CA ALA A 121 15.56 9.33 -9.03
C ALA A 121 14.91 9.07 -7.67
N ARG A 122 13.74 9.66 -7.39
CA ARG A 122 13.02 9.50 -6.12
C ARG A 122 12.18 8.23 -6.04
N THR A 123 11.95 7.56 -7.16
CA THR A 123 11.11 6.35 -7.26
C THR A 123 11.88 5.09 -7.67
N ASN A 124 13.22 5.08 -7.53
CA ASN A 124 14.10 4.00 -7.98
C ASN A 124 13.91 3.61 -9.46
N GLY A 125 13.49 4.56 -10.29
CA GLY A 125 13.19 4.35 -11.71
C GLY A 125 11.80 3.80 -12.02
N LEU A 126 10.91 3.63 -11.03
CA LEU A 126 9.55 3.13 -11.27
C LEU A 126 8.64 4.17 -11.96
N ILE A 127 8.86 5.47 -11.73
CA ILE A 127 8.11 6.56 -12.36
C ILE A 127 9.06 7.39 -13.23
N ASP A 128 8.99 7.19 -14.55
CA ASP A 128 9.90 7.81 -15.53
C ASP A 128 9.59 9.28 -15.87
N ARG A 129 8.37 9.75 -15.60
CA ARG A 129 7.86 11.09 -15.94
C ARG A 129 7.09 11.69 -14.78
N PHE A 130 7.25 12.98 -14.55
CA PHE A 130 6.49 13.72 -13.55
C PHE A 130 5.03 13.88 -14.01
N PRO A 131 4.02 13.66 -13.14
CA PRO A 131 2.62 13.56 -13.56
C PRO A 131 1.99 14.90 -14.01
N LEU A 132 2.53 16.03 -13.55
CA LEU A 132 2.12 17.37 -14.01
C LEU A 132 3.01 17.81 -15.19
N GLN A 133 2.41 18.53 -16.14
CA GLN A 133 3.14 19.21 -17.19
C GLN A 133 3.56 20.60 -16.71
N LEU A 134 4.86 20.83 -16.57
CA LEU A 134 5.43 22.09 -16.08
C LEU A 134 5.72 23.04 -17.24
N HIS A 135 5.27 24.29 -17.11
CA HIS A 135 5.42 25.34 -18.12
C HIS A 135 5.70 26.69 -17.47
N ASP A 136 5.94 27.73 -18.28
CA ASP A 136 6.36 29.03 -17.75
C ASP A 136 5.32 29.81 -16.95
N LEU A 137 4.08 29.33 -16.94
CA LEU A 137 3.01 29.86 -16.08
C LEU A 137 2.83 29.06 -14.79
N THR A 138 3.44 27.88 -14.63
CA THR A 138 3.40 27.13 -13.38
C THR A 138 4.09 27.93 -12.27
N ARG A 139 3.37 28.22 -11.17
CA ARG A 139 3.86 29.07 -10.06
C ARG A 139 4.16 28.32 -8.77
N LEU A 140 3.46 27.21 -8.53
CA LEU A 140 3.67 26.31 -7.40
C LEU A 140 3.57 24.87 -7.89
N VAL A 141 4.40 24.00 -7.34
CA VAL A 141 4.26 22.55 -7.42
C VAL A 141 4.42 22.00 -6.01
N LEU A 142 3.44 21.20 -5.58
CA LEU A 142 3.54 20.36 -4.38
C LEU A 142 3.57 18.91 -4.85
N ALA A 143 4.61 18.16 -4.49
CA ALA A 143 4.82 16.81 -4.97
C ALA A 143 5.10 15.85 -3.82
N SER A 144 4.43 14.70 -3.82
CA SER A 144 4.80 13.55 -3.00
C SER A 144 5.28 12.42 -3.91
N ALA A 145 6.48 11.90 -3.70
CA ALA A 145 6.92 10.65 -4.31
C ALA A 145 6.87 9.54 -3.26
N LEU A 146 6.13 8.48 -3.56
CA LEU A 146 6.12 7.24 -2.80
C LEU A 146 6.48 6.09 -3.74
N ALA A 147 7.53 5.35 -3.39
CA ALA A 147 7.96 4.17 -4.12
C ALA A 147 8.47 3.10 -3.16
N THR A 148 8.29 1.84 -3.54
CA THR A 148 8.75 0.69 -2.77
C THR A 148 9.23 -0.41 -3.71
N ASP A 149 10.25 -1.15 -3.25
CA ASP A 149 10.95 -2.21 -3.97
C ASP A 149 11.33 -3.24 -2.90
N ILE A 150 10.50 -4.29 -2.74
CA ILE A 150 10.59 -5.25 -1.63
C ILE A 150 10.52 -6.69 -2.09
N SER A 151 11.42 -7.51 -1.58
CA SER A 151 11.46 -8.92 -1.96
C SER A 151 10.63 -9.76 -1.00
N TRP A 152 10.12 -10.88 -1.48
CA TRP A 152 9.62 -11.91 -0.58
C TRP A 152 10.79 -12.55 0.16
N ALA A 153 10.60 -12.98 1.40
CA ALA A 153 11.63 -13.67 2.18
C ALA A 153 12.08 -14.97 1.53
N GLN A 154 11.20 -15.60 0.73
CA GLN A 154 11.49 -16.65 -0.24
C GLN A 154 10.62 -16.39 -1.49
N PRO A 155 11.11 -16.66 -2.71
CA PRO A 155 10.28 -16.59 -3.92
C PRO A 155 9.07 -17.51 -3.81
N LEU A 156 7.92 -17.08 -4.33
CA LEU A 156 6.70 -17.86 -4.36
C LEU A 156 6.85 -19.09 -5.27
N ASP A 157 6.05 -20.12 -5.00
CA ASP A 157 5.90 -21.26 -5.91
C ASP A 157 5.03 -20.87 -7.12
N THR A 158 4.95 -21.76 -8.11
CA THR A 158 4.11 -21.60 -9.29
C THR A 158 3.29 -22.86 -9.57
N GLY A 159 2.07 -22.70 -10.07
CA GLY A 159 1.16 -23.79 -10.44
C GLY A 159 0.08 -23.35 -11.43
N ASP A 160 -0.71 -24.30 -11.92
CA ASP A 160 -1.63 -24.17 -13.06
C ASP A 160 -3.13 -24.16 -12.66
N ASP A 161 -3.46 -24.14 -11.36
CA ASP A 161 -4.82 -24.30 -10.84
C ASP A 161 -5.39 -23.06 -10.11
N LEU A 162 -5.33 -21.89 -10.77
CA LEU A 162 -6.04 -20.71 -10.26
C LEU A 162 -7.56 -20.83 -10.43
N GLY A 163 -8.01 -21.40 -11.55
CA GLY A 163 -9.41 -21.48 -11.94
C GLY A 163 -10.08 -20.10 -12.10
N GLY A 164 -11.40 -20.09 -12.23
CA GLY A 164 -12.21 -18.86 -12.30
C GLY A 164 -11.87 -17.92 -13.48
N PRO A 165 -12.46 -16.71 -13.51
CA PRO A 165 -12.25 -15.74 -14.59
C PRO A 165 -10.78 -15.35 -14.83
N PHE A 166 -9.91 -15.42 -13.81
CA PHE A 166 -8.47 -15.17 -14.00
C PHE A 166 -7.72 -16.39 -14.52
N GLY A 167 -8.07 -17.61 -14.12
CA GLY A 167 -7.50 -18.85 -14.68
C GLY A 167 -7.92 -19.13 -16.13
N GLU A 168 -8.94 -18.44 -16.64
CA GLU A 168 -9.25 -18.41 -18.08
C GLU A 168 -8.29 -17.50 -18.88
N GLN A 169 -7.54 -16.62 -18.21
CA GLN A 169 -6.67 -15.61 -18.82
C GLN A 169 -5.17 -15.91 -18.67
N ILE A 170 -4.77 -16.63 -17.62
CA ILE A 170 -3.36 -16.99 -17.35
C ILE A 170 -3.19 -18.49 -17.15
N SER A 171 -2.04 -19.03 -17.55
CA SER A 171 -1.70 -20.44 -17.42
C SER A 171 -0.91 -20.76 -16.15
N THR A 172 -0.13 -19.80 -15.63
CA THR A 172 0.74 -19.98 -14.47
C THR A 172 0.44 -18.94 -13.39
N ALA A 173 -0.09 -19.40 -12.26
CA ALA A 173 -0.33 -18.60 -11.06
C ALA A 173 0.77 -18.80 -10.01
N LEU A 174 0.89 -17.82 -9.12
CA LEU A 174 1.76 -17.86 -7.94
C LEU A 174 1.09 -18.68 -6.84
N THR A 175 1.89 -19.37 -6.02
CA THR A 175 1.43 -20.17 -4.89
C THR A 175 2.19 -19.77 -3.62
N LEU A 176 1.43 -19.45 -2.56
CA LEU A 176 1.92 -19.09 -1.23
C LEU A 176 1.53 -20.18 -0.22
N ARG A 177 2.50 -20.69 0.52
CA ARG A 177 2.31 -21.73 1.57
C ARG A 177 2.63 -21.23 2.98
N ASP A 178 3.52 -20.26 3.08
CA ASP A 178 3.95 -19.62 4.33
C ASP A 178 3.32 -18.22 4.50
N GLY A 179 3.71 -17.49 5.54
CA GLY A 179 3.21 -16.13 5.79
C GLY A 179 1.83 -16.07 6.44
N VAL A 180 1.17 -14.91 6.31
CA VAL A 180 -0.15 -14.67 6.91
C VAL A 180 -1.23 -15.17 5.96
N GLN A 181 -1.92 -16.23 6.35
CA GLN A 181 -3.07 -16.78 5.64
C GLN A 181 -4.20 -17.05 6.63
N LEU A 182 -5.38 -16.47 6.38
CA LEU A 182 -6.52 -16.48 7.31
C LEU A 182 -7.83 -16.02 6.66
N MET A 183 -8.95 -16.33 7.31
CA MET A 183 -10.26 -15.73 7.02
C MET A 183 -10.64 -14.75 8.13
N VAL A 184 -11.36 -13.70 7.75
CA VAL A 184 -11.79 -12.62 8.65
C VAL A 184 -13.25 -12.30 8.37
N ASP A 185 -14.07 -12.26 9.40
CA ASP A 185 -15.37 -11.57 9.35
C ASP A 185 -15.10 -10.07 9.47
N THR A 186 -15.49 -9.29 8.46
CA THR A 186 -15.30 -7.84 8.41
C THR A 186 -16.63 -7.11 8.36
N ASP A 187 -16.72 -5.93 8.97
CA ASP A 187 -17.95 -5.13 8.96
C ASP A 187 -18.31 -4.63 7.54
N ALA A 188 -17.30 -4.38 6.69
CA ALA A 188 -17.50 -3.83 5.35
C ALA A 188 -17.90 -4.90 4.31
N ALA A 189 -17.16 -6.01 4.23
CA ALA A 189 -17.32 -7.02 3.17
C ALA A 189 -17.91 -8.35 3.68
N GLY A 190 -18.22 -8.48 4.96
CA GLY A 190 -18.53 -9.77 5.57
C GLY A 190 -17.28 -10.67 5.61
N PRO A 191 -17.42 -12.00 5.41
CA PRO A 191 -16.28 -12.90 5.36
C PRO A 191 -15.36 -12.60 4.17
N VAL A 192 -14.06 -12.43 4.43
CA VAL A 192 -13.00 -12.30 3.42
C VAL A 192 -11.88 -13.30 3.68
N ALA A 193 -11.16 -13.69 2.63
CA ALA A 193 -9.89 -14.43 2.75
C ALA A 193 -8.71 -13.49 2.52
N VAL A 194 -7.63 -13.74 3.27
CA VAL A 194 -6.42 -12.89 3.32
C VAL A 194 -5.19 -13.75 3.10
N ALA A 195 -4.29 -13.26 2.24
CA ALA A 195 -2.98 -13.86 2.00
C ALA A 195 -1.90 -12.78 1.93
N ALA A 196 -0.81 -12.93 2.69
CA ALA A 196 0.35 -12.05 2.64
C ALA A 196 1.64 -12.87 2.76
N PRO A 197 2.53 -12.84 1.75
CA PRO A 197 3.84 -13.49 1.87
C PRO A 197 4.66 -12.89 3.01
N PRO A 198 5.55 -13.67 3.64
CA PRO A 198 6.62 -13.08 4.42
C PRO A 198 7.51 -12.27 3.47
N SER A 199 7.67 -10.98 3.73
CA SER A 199 8.61 -10.12 3.03
C SER A 199 9.98 -10.13 3.70
N SER A 200 11.03 -9.78 2.96
CA SER A 200 12.38 -9.58 3.50
C SER A 200 12.63 -8.14 3.99
N SER A 201 11.56 -7.38 4.21
CA SER A 201 11.59 -5.93 4.45
C SER A 201 10.47 -5.51 5.38
N ALA A 202 10.53 -4.31 5.94
CA ALA A 202 9.49 -3.79 6.84
C ALA A 202 8.18 -3.36 6.11
N LEU A 203 7.75 -4.03 5.04
CA LEU A 203 6.42 -3.86 4.43
C LEU A 203 5.68 -5.20 4.41
N GLU A 204 4.40 -5.22 4.80
CA GLU A 204 3.48 -6.33 4.65
C GLU A 204 2.49 -6.05 3.51
N VAL A 205 2.35 -6.96 2.55
CA VAL A 205 1.47 -6.81 1.38
C VAL A 205 0.31 -7.79 1.49
N LEU A 206 -0.85 -7.28 1.94
CA LEU A 206 -2.07 -8.03 2.14
C LEU A 206 -2.85 -8.14 0.83
N SER A 207 -3.07 -9.35 0.32
CA SER A 207 -4.10 -9.62 -0.70
C SER A 207 -5.39 -10.03 0.02
N VAL A 208 -6.52 -9.37 -0.30
CA VAL A 208 -7.81 -9.54 0.37
C VAL A 208 -8.92 -9.73 -0.65
N ILE A 209 -9.64 -10.86 -0.54
CA ILE A 209 -10.71 -11.23 -1.47
C ILE A 209 -12.03 -11.48 -0.72
N GLY A 210 -13.09 -10.80 -1.17
CA GLY A 210 -14.45 -10.93 -0.67
C GLY A 210 -15.39 -11.69 -1.62
N ALA A 211 -16.65 -11.79 -1.24
CA ALA A 211 -17.68 -12.46 -2.04
C ALA A 211 -17.90 -11.75 -3.39
N PRO A 212 -18.23 -12.48 -4.48
CA PRO A 212 -18.24 -11.94 -5.85
C PRO A 212 -19.30 -10.86 -6.10
N ASP A 213 -20.28 -10.72 -5.20
CA ASP A 213 -21.35 -9.73 -5.18
C ASP A 213 -21.03 -8.51 -4.29
N VAL A 214 -19.94 -8.53 -3.51
CA VAL A 214 -19.49 -7.40 -2.70
C VAL A 214 -18.77 -6.39 -3.60
N ALA A 215 -19.08 -5.10 -3.44
CA ALA A 215 -18.48 -4.05 -4.26
C ALA A 215 -17.02 -3.80 -3.90
N ALA A 216 -16.19 -3.44 -4.90
CA ALA A 216 -14.75 -3.27 -4.76
C ALA A 216 -14.34 -2.37 -3.57
N HIS A 217 -15.05 -1.26 -3.36
CA HIS A 217 -14.78 -0.32 -2.26
C HIS A 217 -15.04 -0.91 -0.85
N ASP A 218 -15.93 -1.89 -0.73
CA ASP A 218 -16.20 -2.57 0.54
C ASP A 218 -15.10 -3.60 0.84
N VAL A 219 -14.57 -4.27 -0.20
CA VAL A 219 -13.42 -5.19 -0.08
C VAL A 219 -12.13 -4.43 0.23
N ASP A 220 -11.92 -3.24 -0.37
CA ASP A 220 -10.82 -2.32 -0.03
C ASP A 220 -10.93 -1.83 1.43
N THR A 221 -12.13 -1.39 1.85
CA THR A 221 -12.39 -1.02 3.25
C THR A 221 -12.14 -2.20 4.20
N ALA A 222 -12.55 -3.42 3.82
CA ALA A 222 -12.26 -4.64 4.56
C ALA A 222 -10.76 -4.92 4.68
N ALA A 223 -9.94 -4.63 3.66
CA ALA A 223 -8.48 -4.76 3.75
C ALA A 223 -7.88 -3.84 4.82
N HIS A 224 -8.38 -2.62 4.96
CA HIS A 224 -8.00 -1.71 6.05
C HIS A 224 -8.46 -2.23 7.43
N GLN A 225 -9.65 -2.82 7.52
CA GLN A 225 -10.15 -3.46 8.76
C GLN A 225 -9.30 -4.68 9.15
N VAL A 226 -8.90 -5.52 8.19
CA VAL A 226 -7.94 -6.63 8.38
C VAL A 226 -6.60 -6.12 8.89
N ALA A 227 -6.05 -5.06 8.29
CA ALA A 227 -4.80 -4.46 8.76
C ALA A 227 -4.90 -3.92 10.19
N ALA A 228 -6.03 -3.33 10.58
CA ALA A 228 -6.29 -2.91 11.95
C ALA A 228 -6.32 -4.11 12.93
N MET A 229 -7.04 -5.18 12.58
CA MET A 229 -7.10 -6.42 13.37
C MET A 229 -5.70 -7.03 13.56
N LEU A 230 -4.87 -7.06 12.53
CA LEU A 230 -3.49 -7.57 12.61
C LEU A 230 -2.58 -6.73 13.53
N ARG A 231 -2.89 -5.45 13.74
CA ARG A 231 -2.24 -4.58 14.75
C ARG A 231 -2.82 -4.74 16.17
N GLY A 232 -3.84 -5.57 16.34
CA GLY A 232 -4.53 -5.82 17.61
C GLY A 232 -5.87 -5.09 17.78
N ASP A 233 -6.35 -4.35 16.78
CA ASP A 233 -7.64 -3.66 16.81
C ASP A 233 -8.74 -4.46 16.11
N GLY A 234 -9.33 -5.41 16.84
CA GLY A 234 -10.41 -6.28 16.35
C GLY A 234 -11.81 -5.66 16.40
N ARG A 235 -11.96 -4.32 16.35
CA ARG A 235 -13.28 -3.66 16.47
C ARG A 235 -14.21 -3.94 15.29
N ALA A 236 -13.69 -3.89 14.07
CA ALA A 236 -14.44 -4.01 12.80
C ALA A 236 -14.05 -5.24 11.96
N ALA A 237 -13.23 -6.12 12.54
CA ALA A 237 -12.70 -7.31 11.90
C ALA A 237 -12.33 -8.38 12.94
N ARG A 238 -12.74 -9.62 12.69
CA ARG A 238 -12.51 -10.77 13.57
C ARG A 238 -12.00 -11.98 12.79
N ARG A 239 -10.84 -12.50 13.17
CA ARG A 239 -10.29 -13.75 12.61
C ARG A 239 -11.22 -14.93 12.90
N VAL A 240 -11.57 -15.69 11.86
CA VAL A 240 -12.35 -16.93 12.01
C VAL A 240 -11.43 -18.05 12.57
N PRO A 241 -11.79 -18.74 13.65
CA PRO A 241 -10.99 -19.84 14.21
C PRO A 241 -10.88 -21.03 13.26
N ILE A 242 -9.70 -21.66 13.20
CA ILE A 242 -9.42 -22.83 12.32
C ILE A 242 -10.44 -23.97 12.49
N ALA A 243 -10.91 -24.20 13.72
CA ALA A 243 -11.90 -25.24 14.02
C ALA A 243 -13.28 -24.97 13.37
N GLU A 244 -13.62 -23.71 13.15
CA GLU A 244 -14.90 -23.24 12.60
C GLU A 244 -14.86 -23.11 11.07
N LEU A 245 -13.69 -23.25 10.44
CA LEU A 245 -13.53 -23.15 8.99
C LEU A 245 -14.23 -24.29 8.26
N VAL A 246 -15.11 -23.89 7.35
CA VAL A 246 -15.82 -24.69 6.33
C VAL A 246 -15.57 -24.07 4.95
N ASP A 247 -15.99 -24.74 3.87
CA ASP A 247 -15.91 -24.19 2.50
C ASP A 247 -16.58 -22.80 2.39
N GLY A 248 -16.05 -21.96 1.51
CA GLY A 248 -16.53 -20.60 1.29
C GLY A 248 -16.35 -20.11 -0.13
N HIS A 249 -16.72 -18.85 -0.34
CA HIS A 249 -16.82 -18.23 -1.66
C HIS A 249 -15.46 -18.00 -2.37
N ALA A 250 -14.33 -18.14 -1.66
CA ALA A 250 -12.98 -18.04 -2.21
C ALA A 250 -12.03 -19.16 -1.75
N TRP A 251 -12.52 -20.14 -0.99
CA TRP A 251 -11.66 -21.17 -0.37
C TRP A 251 -12.37 -22.51 -0.17
N THR A 252 -11.58 -23.57 -0.09
CA THR A 252 -12.03 -24.92 0.26
C THR A 252 -11.31 -25.43 1.51
N VAL A 253 -11.98 -26.27 2.30
CA VAL A 253 -11.46 -26.87 3.54
C VAL A 253 -11.61 -28.39 3.46
N THR A 254 -10.49 -29.10 3.37
CA THR A 254 -10.47 -30.57 3.36
C THR A 254 -9.86 -31.11 4.65
N GLU A 255 -10.38 -32.23 5.16
CA GLU A 255 -9.96 -32.82 6.43
C GLU A 255 -9.31 -34.19 6.25
N ARG A 256 -8.15 -34.39 6.88
CA ARG A 256 -7.46 -35.68 6.98
C ARG A 256 -6.92 -35.91 8.40
N ARG A 257 -6.74 -37.17 8.80
CA ARG A 257 -6.10 -37.53 10.07
C ARG A 257 -4.69 -38.05 9.83
N GLU A 258 -3.74 -37.57 10.61
CA GLU A 258 -2.33 -37.95 10.52
C GLU A 258 -1.72 -38.17 11.89
N ARG A 259 -0.75 -39.09 11.97
CA ARG A 259 0.13 -39.18 13.13
C ARG A 259 1.24 -38.14 13.02
N ARG A 260 1.22 -37.12 13.88
CA ARG A 260 2.21 -36.04 13.95
C ARG A 260 2.94 -35.99 15.28
N VAL A 261 4.07 -35.29 15.29
CA VAL A 261 5.00 -35.19 16.42
C VAL A 261 4.78 -33.88 17.15
N GLY A 262 4.17 -33.93 18.32
CA GLY A 262 3.80 -32.72 19.07
C GLY A 262 2.84 -31.79 18.30
N GLY A 263 2.66 -30.58 18.83
CA GLY A 263 1.73 -29.60 18.25
C GLY A 263 0.26 -29.79 18.69
N PRO A 264 -0.65 -28.93 18.19
CA PRO A 264 -2.06 -28.94 18.54
C PRO A 264 -2.81 -30.12 17.88
N GLY A 265 -3.91 -30.56 18.52
CA GLY A 265 -4.77 -31.64 17.99
C GLY A 265 -5.52 -31.29 16.70
N VAL A 266 -5.58 -30.01 16.32
CA VAL A 266 -5.99 -29.54 14.99
C VAL A 266 -4.86 -28.70 14.41
N HIS A 267 -4.40 -29.06 13.21
CA HIS A 267 -3.37 -28.35 12.46
C HIS A 267 -3.94 -27.85 11.12
N ALA A 268 -3.51 -26.67 10.70
CA ALA A 268 -3.92 -26.07 9.43
C ALA A 268 -2.76 -26.06 8.43
N GLU A 269 -2.97 -26.67 7.25
CA GLU A 269 -2.12 -26.50 6.08
C GLU A 269 -2.75 -25.42 5.19
N TRP A 270 -2.07 -24.30 4.98
CA TRP A 270 -2.56 -23.20 4.16
C TRP A 270 -1.91 -23.19 2.78
N CYS A 271 -2.70 -22.87 1.75
CA CYS A 271 -2.22 -22.69 0.39
C CYS A 271 -3.05 -21.60 -0.30
N SER A 272 -2.44 -20.47 -0.66
CA SER A 272 -3.09 -19.43 -1.44
C SER A 272 -2.57 -19.43 -2.87
N VAL A 273 -3.45 -19.43 -3.86
CA VAL A 273 -3.13 -19.36 -5.28
C VAL A 273 -3.64 -18.03 -5.83
N LEU A 274 -2.76 -17.27 -6.48
CA LEU A 274 -3.02 -15.89 -6.91
C LEU A 274 -2.24 -15.53 -8.18
N PRO A 275 -2.74 -14.62 -9.04
CA PRO A 275 -2.03 -14.20 -10.24
C PRO A 275 -0.83 -13.29 -9.91
N ALA A 276 0.17 -13.27 -10.79
CA ALA A 276 1.04 -12.10 -10.89
C ALA A 276 0.24 -10.92 -11.46
N TRP A 277 0.65 -9.68 -11.19
CA TRP A 277 0.01 -8.49 -11.77
C TRP A 277 0.94 -7.28 -11.70
N SER A 278 0.68 -6.27 -12.52
CA SER A 278 1.32 -4.96 -12.41
C SER A 278 0.40 -3.86 -12.94
N ALA A 279 0.37 -2.75 -12.21
CA ALA A 279 -0.46 -1.59 -12.52
C ALA A 279 0.42 -0.32 -12.61
N ILE A 280 0.11 0.52 -13.58
CA ILE A 280 0.58 1.91 -13.69
C ILE A 280 -0.70 2.75 -13.76
N SER A 281 -0.83 3.76 -12.91
CA SER A 281 -2.04 4.57 -12.82
C SER A 281 -1.69 6.04 -12.66
N ASP A 282 -2.20 6.88 -13.57
CA ASP A 282 -2.11 8.34 -13.50
C ASP A 282 -3.50 8.89 -13.15
N HIS A 283 -3.64 9.42 -11.93
CA HIS A 283 -4.90 9.93 -11.39
C HIS A 283 -4.95 11.45 -11.46
N ASP A 284 -6.10 11.98 -11.89
CA ASP A 284 -6.51 13.36 -11.59
C ASP A 284 -7.16 13.37 -10.19
N LEU A 285 -6.73 14.31 -9.36
CA LEU A 285 -7.08 14.42 -7.94
C LEU A 285 -7.80 15.72 -7.61
N ALA A 286 -8.22 16.53 -8.60
CA ALA A 286 -8.91 17.79 -8.34
C ALA A 286 -10.17 17.61 -7.47
N ASP A 287 -10.91 16.51 -7.67
CA ASP A 287 -12.12 16.14 -6.92
C ASP A 287 -11.82 15.26 -5.67
N ALA A 288 -10.56 14.97 -5.36
CA ALA A 288 -10.22 14.09 -4.24
C ALA A 288 -10.50 14.77 -2.87
N PRO A 289 -10.90 14.00 -1.83
CA PRO A 289 -11.20 14.56 -0.52
C PRO A 289 -10.06 15.42 0.04
N GLY A 290 -10.39 16.65 0.44
CA GLY A 290 -9.45 17.62 1.01
C GLY A 290 -8.65 18.47 0.01
N VAL A 291 -8.74 18.19 -1.30
CA VAL A 291 -8.01 18.99 -2.31
C VAL A 291 -8.61 20.39 -2.50
N ALA A 292 -9.94 20.52 -2.53
CA ALA A 292 -10.61 21.82 -2.64
C ALA A 292 -10.21 22.88 -1.57
N PRO A 293 -10.18 22.59 -0.24
CA PRO A 293 -9.71 23.56 0.75
C PRO A 293 -8.21 23.88 0.64
N VAL A 294 -7.39 22.93 0.17
CA VAL A 294 -5.97 23.15 -0.14
C VAL A 294 -5.82 24.06 -1.36
N PHE A 295 -6.61 23.86 -2.42
CA PHE A 295 -6.64 24.74 -3.60
C PHE A 295 -7.06 26.17 -3.25
N ALA A 296 -8.06 26.34 -2.38
CA ALA A 296 -8.47 27.66 -1.88
C ALA A 296 -7.33 28.37 -1.12
N THR A 297 -6.58 27.62 -0.32
CA THR A 297 -5.42 28.15 0.44
C THR A 297 -4.26 28.50 -0.49
N ILE A 298 -3.91 27.62 -1.45
CA ILE A 298 -2.86 27.85 -2.44
C ILE A 298 -3.17 29.06 -3.33
N SER A 299 -4.43 29.25 -3.72
CA SER A 299 -4.87 30.43 -4.46
C SER A 299 -4.58 31.73 -3.71
N GLY A 300 -4.60 31.70 -2.36
CA GLY A 300 -4.23 32.84 -1.51
C GLY A 300 -2.75 33.19 -1.51
N PHE A 301 -1.86 32.31 -2.02
CA PHE A 301 -0.45 32.61 -2.26
C PHE A 301 -0.20 33.27 -3.62
N ALA A 302 -1.17 33.28 -4.53
CA ALA A 302 -1.00 33.86 -5.86
C ALA A 302 -0.80 35.38 -5.76
N ARG A 303 0.18 35.89 -6.51
CA ARG A 303 0.42 37.33 -6.63
C ARG A 303 -0.69 37.96 -7.49
N PRO A 304 -1.07 39.24 -7.29
CA PRO A 304 -2.16 39.86 -8.04
C PRO A 304 -1.99 39.80 -9.58
N GLU A 305 -0.75 39.82 -10.07
CA GLU A 305 -0.43 39.70 -11.49
C GLU A 305 -0.50 38.27 -12.07
N ASP A 306 -0.57 37.24 -11.21
CA ASP A 306 -0.69 35.83 -11.62
C ASP A 306 -2.17 35.35 -11.59
N LEU A 307 -3.14 36.22 -11.27
CA LEU A 307 -4.55 35.87 -11.22
C LEU A 307 -5.25 36.06 -12.59
N PRO A 308 -6.21 35.17 -12.96
CA PRO A 308 -6.63 33.96 -12.24
C PRO A 308 -5.60 32.82 -12.35
N VAL A 309 -5.52 32.00 -11.30
CA VAL A 309 -4.70 30.78 -11.29
C VAL A 309 -5.54 29.55 -11.60
N GLU A 310 -4.99 28.65 -12.40
CA GLU A 310 -5.50 27.28 -12.58
C GLU A 310 -4.69 26.35 -11.65
N LEU A 311 -5.37 25.34 -11.10
CA LEU A 311 -4.79 24.39 -10.14
C LEU A 311 -5.07 22.96 -10.60
N ASP A 312 -4.07 22.11 -10.46
CA ASP A 312 -4.06 20.73 -10.91
C ASP A 312 -3.39 19.88 -9.82
N ALA A 313 -3.93 18.69 -9.56
CA ALA A 313 -3.41 17.76 -8.58
C ALA A 313 -3.40 16.38 -9.23
N LYS A 314 -2.21 15.77 -9.34
CA LYS A 314 -2.06 14.46 -9.99
C LYS A 314 -1.17 13.52 -9.20
N GLN A 315 -1.46 12.24 -9.30
CA GLN A 315 -0.64 11.18 -8.73
C GLN A 315 -0.40 10.11 -9.78
N SER A 316 0.88 9.85 -10.08
CA SER A 316 1.28 8.62 -10.76
C SER A 316 1.65 7.58 -9.69
N ALA A 317 1.19 6.35 -9.86
CA ALA A 317 1.48 5.24 -8.96
C ALA A 317 1.78 3.97 -9.78
N VAL A 318 2.77 3.19 -9.32
CA VAL A 318 3.23 1.98 -9.99
C VAL A 318 3.42 0.86 -8.96
N ALA A 319 2.90 -0.33 -9.28
CA ALA A 319 3.02 -1.53 -8.46
C ALA A 319 3.21 -2.76 -9.34
N SER A 320 3.94 -3.75 -8.83
CA SER A 320 4.09 -5.06 -9.49
C SER A 320 4.25 -6.15 -8.46
N TYR A 321 3.41 -7.18 -8.52
CA TYR A 321 3.45 -8.36 -7.68
C TYR A 321 3.94 -9.54 -8.52
N THR A 322 5.13 -10.06 -8.17
CA THR A 322 5.80 -11.12 -8.94
C THR A 322 6.15 -12.32 -8.06
N ARG A 323 6.76 -13.35 -8.67
CA ARG A 323 7.26 -14.53 -7.97
C ARG A 323 8.36 -14.18 -6.95
N GLU A 324 9.22 -13.21 -7.26
CA GLU A 324 10.41 -12.86 -6.49
C GLU A 324 10.11 -11.84 -5.38
N GLY A 325 9.09 -11.01 -5.58
CA GLY A 325 8.77 -9.93 -4.65
C GLY A 325 7.68 -9.01 -5.17
N PHE A 326 7.57 -7.90 -4.46
CA PHE A 326 7.25 -6.60 -5.02
C PHE A 326 8.59 -5.90 -5.41
N LYS A 327 9.45 -6.64 -6.14
CA LYS A 327 10.84 -6.42 -6.65
C LYS A 327 12.05 -6.64 -5.68
N ALA A 328 13.28 -6.85 -6.20
CA ALA A 328 14.14 -8.03 -5.90
C ALA A 328 15.60 -7.75 -5.37
N ALA A 329 16.38 -8.64 -4.68
CA ALA A 329 16.18 -9.90 -3.92
C ALA A 329 17.48 -10.37 -3.17
N ALA A 330 17.39 -11.07 -2.01
CA ALA A 330 18.52 -11.73 -1.31
C ALA A 330 18.11 -12.91 -0.39
N VAL A 331 19.01 -13.89 -0.14
CA VAL A 331 18.72 -15.16 0.58
C VAL A 331 19.81 -15.53 1.62
N THR A 332 19.41 -16.08 2.76
CA THR A 332 20.29 -16.87 3.67
C THR A 332 19.46 -17.91 4.43
N ALA A 333 19.96 -19.13 4.56
CA ALA A 333 19.34 -20.20 5.36
C ALA A 333 20.40 -20.97 6.17
N ILE A 334 20.05 -21.36 7.40
CA ILE A 334 20.88 -22.20 8.28
C ILE A 334 19.98 -23.31 8.84
N GLY A 335 20.39 -24.56 8.68
CA GLY A 335 19.66 -25.74 9.17
C GLY A 335 20.30 -26.39 10.40
N MET A 336 19.47 -26.97 11.26
CA MET A 336 19.89 -27.81 12.40
C MET A 336 19.08 -29.11 12.40
N VAL A 337 19.72 -30.23 12.70
CA VAL A 337 19.09 -31.56 12.76
C VAL A 337 18.94 -32.01 14.22
N ALA A 338 17.76 -32.50 14.59
CA ALA A 338 17.47 -33.00 15.93
C ALA A 338 17.95 -34.46 16.13
N GLY A 339 18.37 -34.81 17.36
CA GLY A 339 19.01 -36.08 17.68
C GLY A 339 18.23 -37.02 18.61
N SER A 340 16.89 -36.92 18.69
CA SER A 340 16.07 -37.77 19.57
C SER A 340 14.84 -38.35 18.87
N VAL A 341 14.32 -39.47 19.41
CA VAL A 341 13.19 -40.21 18.81
C VAL A 341 11.87 -39.47 19.06
N PRO A 342 11.11 -39.12 18.01
CA PRO A 342 9.86 -38.38 18.16
C PRO A 342 8.69 -39.25 18.68
N GLN A 343 7.82 -38.64 19.49
CA GLN A 343 6.55 -39.24 19.94
C GLN A 343 5.39 -38.77 19.05
N PHE A 344 4.59 -39.71 18.55
CA PHE A 344 3.51 -39.44 17.60
C PHE A 344 2.12 -39.55 18.25
N HIS A 345 1.20 -38.66 17.88
CA HIS A 345 -0.23 -38.75 18.20
C HIS A 345 -1.09 -38.38 16.98
N ASP A 346 -2.37 -38.78 16.98
CA ASP A 346 -3.30 -38.46 15.89
C ASP A 346 -3.73 -36.99 15.96
N VAL A 347 -3.57 -36.28 14.84
CA VAL A 347 -3.91 -34.86 14.63
C VAL A 347 -4.89 -34.74 13.46
N LEU A 348 -5.92 -33.90 13.63
CA LEU A 348 -6.79 -33.48 12.53
C LEU A 348 -6.08 -32.40 11.72
N VAL A 349 -5.79 -32.68 10.46
CA VAL A 349 -5.22 -31.72 9.52
C VAL A 349 -6.35 -31.18 8.64
N LYS A 350 -6.70 -29.90 8.84
CA LYS A 350 -7.50 -29.13 7.89
C LYS A 350 -6.54 -28.53 6.86
N ARG A 351 -6.69 -28.89 5.59
CA ARG A 351 -6.04 -28.17 4.48
C ARG A 351 -7.01 -27.11 3.97
N ILE A 352 -6.57 -25.87 3.98
CA ILE A 352 -7.30 -24.71 3.49
C ILE A 352 -6.61 -24.19 2.24
N GLU A 353 -7.37 -24.09 1.16
CA GLU A 353 -6.89 -23.60 -0.12
C GLU A 353 -7.69 -22.37 -0.54
N ILE A 354 -7.01 -21.23 -0.71
CA ILE A 354 -7.60 -19.92 -1.06
C ILE A 354 -7.27 -19.63 -2.54
N ARG A 355 -8.25 -19.19 -3.33
CA ARG A 355 -8.05 -18.82 -4.74
C ARG A 355 -8.41 -17.35 -4.99
N PHE A 356 -7.42 -16.55 -5.35
CA PHE A 356 -7.58 -15.16 -5.80
C PHE A 356 -7.88 -15.11 -7.30
N ASN A 357 -8.97 -15.78 -7.69
CA ASN A 357 -9.28 -16.15 -9.08
C ASN A 357 -10.22 -15.20 -9.84
N ARG A 358 -10.47 -14.05 -9.23
CA ARG A 358 -11.34 -12.95 -9.68
C ARG A 358 -10.86 -11.68 -8.94
N PRO A 359 -11.42 -10.49 -9.22
CA PRO A 359 -10.92 -9.25 -8.66
C PRO A 359 -10.82 -9.21 -7.13
N PHE A 360 -9.75 -8.59 -6.64
CA PHE A 360 -9.39 -8.53 -5.22
C PHE A 360 -8.63 -7.25 -4.88
N ALA A 361 -8.65 -6.87 -3.60
CA ALA A 361 -7.92 -5.72 -3.09
C ALA A 361 -6.49 -6.13 -2.67
N VAL A 362 -5.53 -5.24 -2.86
CA VAL A 362 -4.18 -5.35 -2.28
C VAL A 362 -3.88 -4.10 -1.47
N LEU A 363 -3.43 -4.29 -0.24
CA LEU A 363 -3.03 -3.22 0.68
C LEU A 363 -1.58 -3.45 1.13
N ALA A 364 -0.69 -2.53 0.77
CA ALA A 364 0.70 -2.52 1.25
C ALA A 364 0.82 -1.61 2.47
N CYS A 365 1.09 -2.20 3.63
CA CYS A 365 1.29 -1.51 4.90
C CYS A 365 2.76 -1.57 5.32
N ALA A 366 3.28 -0.53 5.95
CA ALA A 366 4.51 -0.67 6.74
C ALA A 366 4.31 -1.68 7.87
N ASP A 367 5.33 -2.48 8.14
CA ASP A 367 5.24 -3.61 9.06
C ASP A 367 4.85 -3.15 10.47
N ARG A 368 4.11 -4.01 11.18
CA ARG A 368 3.56 -3.70 12.50
C ARG A 368 4.60 -3.79 13.63
N TYR A 369 5.77 -4.39 13.38
CA TYR A 369 6.81 -4.63 14.38
C TYR A 369 8.17 -4.06 13.97
N ASP A 370 8.57 -4.22 12.72
CA ASP A 370 9.85 -3.74 12.17
C ASP A 370 9.76 -2.27 11.70
N GLY A 371 10.91 -1.64 11.51
CA GLY A 371 11.04 -0.28 11.02
C GLY A 371 10.67 0.85 12.00
N PRO A 372 10.78 2.11 11.53
CA PRO A 372 10.41 3.33 12.24
C PRO A 372 9.07 3.30 12.98
N ALA A 373 9.06 3.75 14.23
CA ALA A 373 7.86 3.73 15.08
C ALA A 373 6.70 4.59 14.52
N ALA A 374 7.02 5.67 13.78
CA ALA A 374 6.02 6.52 13.12
C ALA A 374 5.29 5.81 11.97
N TRP A 375 5.96 4.83 11.33
CA TRP A 375 5.47 4.11 10.15
C TRP A 375 4.68 2.86 10.47
N ARG A 376 4.85 2.26 11.66
CA ARG A 376 4.32 0.91 11.96
C ARG A 376 2.83 0.77 11.64
N GLY A 377 2.52 -0.13 10.71
CA GLY A 377 1.16 -0.42 10.30
C GLY A 377 0.49 0.63 9.41
N VAL A 378 1.18 1.67 8.96
CA VAL A 378 0.64 2.73 8.09
C VAL A 378 0.40 2.17 6.68
N PRO A 379 -0.81 2.27 6.13
CA PRO A 379 -1.07 1.90 4.74
C PRO A 379 -0.38 2.89 3.79
N VAL A 380 0.37 2.38 2.83
CA VAL A 380 1.20 3.16 1.90
C VAL A 380 0.61 3.14 0.49
N PHE A 381 0.19 1.97 0.02
CA PHE A 381 -0.45 1.79 -1.28
C PHE A 381 -1.69 0.91 -1.16
N SER A 382 -2.71 1.26 -1.95
CA SER A 382 -3.93 0.47 -2.15
C SER A 382 -4.04 0.16 -3.64
N ALA A 383 -4.46 -1.05 -4.00
CA ALA A 383 -4.68 -1.44 -5.39
C ALA A 383 -5.92 -2.32 -5.53
N TRP A 384 -6.60 -2.17 -6.67
CA TRP A 384 -7.64 -3.09 -7.10
C TRP A 384 -7.12 -3.92 -8.28
N VAL A 385 -7.00 -5.23 -8.07
CA VAL A 385 -6.48 -6.16 -9.08
C VAL A 385 -7.66 -6.68 -9.88
N ASN A 386 -7.79 -6.25 -11.14
CA ASN A 386 -8.84 -6.70 -12.05
C ASN A 386 -8.27 -7.36 -13.32
N GLU A 387 -6.99 -7.15 -13.61
CA GLU A 387 -6.29 -7.73 -14.77
C GLU A 387 -5.12 -8.60 -14.26
N PRO A 388 -5.21 -9.93 -14.37
CA PRO A 388 -4.11 -10.82 -14.03
C PRO A 388 -3.03 -10.77 -15.13
N GLN A 389 -1.79 -11.07 -14.76
CA GLN A 389 -0.67 -11.20 -15.69
C GLN A 389 -0.06 -12.59 -15.58
N GLU A 390 0.42 -13.09 -16.72
CA GLU A 390 1.10 -14.39 -16.80
C GLU A 390 2.40 -14.35 -15.96
N THR A 391 2.68 -15.43 -15.21
CA THR A 391 3.89 -15.48 -14.41
C THR A 391 5.11 -15.69 -15.32
N VAL A 392 5.91 -14.65 -15.51
CA VAL A 392 7.15 -14.74 -16.31
C VAL A 392 8.20 -15.55 -15.57
N VAL A 393 8.24 -16.85 -15.82
CA VAL A 393 9.30 -17.76 -15.35
C VAL A 393 10.53 -17.56 -16.23
N ASN A 394 11.36 -16.56 -15.90
CA ASN A 394 12.67 -16.42 -16.54
C ASN A 394 13.57 -17.60 -16.15
N GLU A 395 14.07 -18.36 -17.13
CA GLU A 395 15.22 -19.23 -16.90
C GLU A 395 16.39 -18.38 -16.40
N ALA A 396 17.02 -18.79 -15.30
CA ALA A 396 18.08 -18.03 -14.66
C ALA A 396 19.35 -18.00 -15.55
N GLY A 397 19.45 -16.98 -16.41
CA GLY A 397 20.66 -16.68 -17.16
C GLY A 397 21.83 -16.40 -16.21
N PRO A 398 23.08 -16.78 -16.58
CA PRO A 398 24.23 -16.65 -15.70
C PRO A 398 24.48 -15.18 -15.32
N SER A 399 24.64 -14.94 -14.02
CA SER A 399 24.83 -13.61 -13.45
C SER A 399 26.11 -12.94 -13.98
N GLN A 400 25.95 -11.83 -14.71
CA GLN A 400 27.08 -10.97 -15.05
C GLN A 400 27.42 -10.06 -13.85
N PRO A 401 28.69 -10.02 -13.41
CA PRO A 401 29.08 -9.15 -12.31
C PRO A 401 29.06 -7.68 -12.75
N VAL A 402 28.29 -6.86 -12.02
CA VAL A 402 28.32 -5.40 -12.18
C VAL A 402 29.66 -4.87 -11.68
N ALA A 403 30.42 -4.22 -12.56
CA ALA A 403 31.69 -3.61 -12.19
C ALA A 403 31.45 -2.35 -11.34
N VAL A 404 31.86 -2.40 -10.08
CA VAL A 404 31.83 -1.24 -9.18
C VAL A 404 32.82 -0.18 -9.65
N ARG A 405 32.35 1.06 -9.80
CA ARG A 405 33.15 2.28 -9.90
C ARG A 405 32.48 3.41 -9.13
#